data_AF-A0A6I4SRM1-F1
#
_entry.id   AF-A0A6I4SRM1-F1
#
_cell.length_a   1.000
_cell.length_b   1.000
_cell.length_c   1.000
_cell.angle_alpha   90.00
_cell.angle_beta   90.00
_cell.angle_gamma   90.00
#
_symmetry.space_group_name_H-M   'P 1'
#
loop_
_entity.id
_entity.type
_entity.pdbx_description
1 polymer ?
#
loop_
_entity_poly.entity_id
_entity_poly.type
_entity_poly.pdbx_seq_one_letter_code
_entity_poly.pdbx_strand_id
1 'polypeptide(L)'
;MIHQKTFALAALLALASCGPEKSAEQPAASPSGQPTPATDVSSPEPQPTVEPVAVEGRDLILEQWAKAENKDKCAPVGFVPGEGSDGVPRVADFSGGWSVAFDLPGRRSAYGIAGTGLIPDDALDAETQRSRLQVQWPYFQDLGQLRQPAFAGYGMEGAAAYPEGNPGGHGVDSLAYVRIEGQECTYNVWSKLGRGHLERMLADLRMIEPG
;
A
#
# COMPACT_ATOMS: atom_id res chain seq x y z
N MET A 1 11.40 -11.37 -50.59
CA MET A 1 10.64 -12.63 -50.52
C MET A 1 9.41 -12.40 -49.66
N ILE A 2 8.28 -12.78 -50.21
CA ILE A 2 6.91 -12.55 -49.74
C ILE A 2 6.56 -13.62 -48.69
N HIS A 3 5.87 -13.26 -47.61
CA HIS A 3 4.54 -13.81 -47.26
C HIS A 3 4.04 -13.29 -45.90
N GLN A 4 3.03 -12.42 -46.00
CA GLN A 4 1.96 -12.18 -45.02
C GLN A 4 1.34 -13.51 -44.55
N LYS A 5 0.89 -13.55 -43.29
CA LYS A 5 -0.39 -14.22 -42.95
C LYS A 5 -1.15 -13.42 -41.90
N THR A 6 -2.16 -12.73 -42.40
CA THR A 6 -3.33 -12.22 -41.70
C THR A 6 -4.21 -13.39 -41.28
N PHE A 7 -4.75 -13.38 -40.06
CA PHE A 7 -6.01 -14.04 -39.75
C PHE A 7 -6.87 -13.09 -38.91
N ALA A 8 -8.06 -12.84 -39.43
CA ALA A 8 -9.16 -12.14 -38.79
C ALA A 8 -10.31 -13.14 -38.55
N LEU A 9 -11.37 -12.64 -37.88
CA LEU A 9 -12.67 -13.24 -37.55
C LEU A 9 -12.74 -13.95 -36.19
N ALA A 10 -13.79 -13.79 -35.37
CA ALA A 10 -15.08 -13.11 -35.56
C ALA A 10 -15.71 -12.80 -34.18
N ALA A 11 -16.51 -11.73 -34.14
CA ALA A 11 -17.46 -11.44 -33.08
C ALA A 11 -18.76 -12.26 -33.26
N LEU A 12 -19.39 -12.62 -32.15
CA LEU A 12 -20.78 -13.08 -32.10
C LEU A 12 -21.45 -12.46 -30.87
N LEU A 13 -22.39 -11.53 -31.13
CA LEU A 13 -23.41 -11.08 -30.19
C LEU A 13 -24.49 -12.17 -30.04
N ALA A 14 -25.02 -12.33 -28.82
CA ALA A 14 -26.36 -12.86 -28.61
C ALA A 14 -27.08 -12.04 -27.52
N LEU A 15 -28.22 -11.49 -27.92
CA LEU A 15 -29.22 -10.78 -27.11
C LEU A 15 -30.25 -11.78 -26.55
N ALA A 16 -30.69 -11.59 -25.31
CA ALA A 16 -32.03 -11.93 -24.80
C ALA A 16 -32.15 -11.45 -23.33
N SER A 17 -33.29 -11.08 -22.74
CA SER A 17 -34.56 -10.46 -23.13
C SER A 17 -35.41 -10.40 -21.83
N CYS A 18 -36.06 -9.26 -21.60
CA CYS A 18 -37.35 -9.00 -20.91
C CYS A 18 -37.84 -9.81 -19.68
N GLY A 19 -38.31 -9.07 -18.67
CA GLY A 19 -39.51 -9.42 -17.88
C GLY A 19 -39.78 -8.50 -16.67
N PRO A 20 -41.04 -8.15 -16.31
CA PRO A 20 -41.40 -6.80 -15.84
C PRO A 20 -41.95 -6.66 -14.39
N GLU A 21 -42.05 -5.39 -13.97
CA GLU A 21 -43.06 -4.71 -13.11
C GLU A 21 -43.78 -5.42 -11.94
N LYS A 22 -43.82 -4.76 -10.75
CA LYS A 22 -45.09 -4.17 -10.23
C LYS A 22 -44.97 -3.30 -8.95
N SER A 23 -45.56 -2.09 -9.07
CA SER A 23 -46.43 -1.33 -8.15
C SER A 23 -46.09 -1.09 -6.67
N ALA A 24 -45.73 0.17 -6.38
CA ALA A 24 -46.51 1.23 -5.74
C ALA A 24 -47.58 0.94 -4.64
N GLU A 25 -47.56 1.89 -3.67
CA GLU A 25 -48.65 2.50 -2.87
C GLU A 25 -49.23 1.70 -1.66
N GLN A 26 -48.86 1.96 -0.40
CA GLN A 26 -49.37 2.99 0.56
C GLN A 26 -50.57 2.48 1.44
N PRO A 27 -51.05 3.24 2.45
CA PRO A 27 -50.67 3.19 3.87
C PRO A 27 -51.77 2.60 4.78
N ALA A 28 -51.43 2.37 6.05
CA ALA A 28 -52.15 2.85 7.26
C ALA A 28 -51.99 1.86 8.43
N ALA A 29 -51.54 2.36 9.57
CA ALA A 29 -52.32 2.45 10.81
C ALA A 29 -51.38 2.57 12.01
N SER A 30 -51.37 3.76 12.62
CA SER A 30 -50.89 3.95 14.00
C SER A 30 -51.86 3.29 14.98
N PRO A 31 -51.32 2.65 16.03
CA PRO A 31 -51.90 2.78 17.36
C PRO A 31 -50.92 3.47 18.31
N SER A 32 -51.38 4.58 18.88
CA SER A 32 -50.81 5.21 20.06
C SER A 32 -50.76 4.22 21.21
N GLY A 33 -49.60 4.09 21.86
CA GLY A 33 -49.41 3.22 23.02
C GLY A 33 -48.19 3.59 23.85
N GLN A 34 -48.44 4.43 24.86
CA GLN A 34 -47.69 4.62 26.12
C GLN A 34 -46.29 5.27 26.12
N PRO A 35 -46.07 6.28 26.99
CA PRO A 35 -44.75 6.80 27.29
C PRO A 35 -43.99 5.80 28.17
N THR A 36 -42.88 5.25 27.66
CA THR A 36 -41.87 4.55 28.44
C THR A 36 -41.12 5.55 29.33
N PRO A 37 -40.76 5.16 30.58
CA PRO A 37 -39.93 5.99 31.44
C PRO A 37 -38.57 6.21 30.79
N ALA A 38 -38.09 7.45 30.86
CA ALA A 38 -36.77 7.84 30.39
C ALA A 38 -35.70 6.99 31.08
N THR A 39 -35.13 6.03 30.35
CA THR A 39 -33.91 5.35 30.76
C THR A 39 -32.77 6.35 30.66
N ASP A 40 -32.04 6.45 31.77
CA ASP A 40 -30.78 7.14 31.98
C ASP A 40 -29.98 7.45 30.71
N VAL A 41 -29.62 8.72 30.56
CA VAL A 41 -28.60 9.19 29.64
C VAL A 41 -27.26 8.65 30.16
N SER A 42 -26.89 7.45 29.72
CA SER A 42 -25.50 6.99 29.83
C SER A 42 -24.63 8.00 29.09
N SER A 43 -23.91 8.81 29.88
CA SER A 43 -22.82 9.65 29.38
C SER A 43 -21.86 8.74 28.61
N PRO A 44 -21.54 9.03 27.33
CA PRO A 44 -20.63 8.19 26.56
C PRO A 44 -19.29 8.13 27.29
N GLU A 45 -18.86 6.92 27.60
CA GLU A 45 -17.53 6.64 28.15
C GLU A 45 -16.49 7.28 27.22
N PRO A 46 -15.54 8.08 27.74
CA PRO A 46 -14.54 8.74 26.90
C PRO A 46 -13.77 7.66 26.14
N GLN A 47 -13.94 7.63 24.81
CA GLN A 47 -13.17 6.74 23.97
C GLN A 47 -11.68 7.07 24.15
N PRO A 48 -10.81 6.06 24.29
CA PRO A 48 -9.38 6.31 24.39
C PRO A 48 -8.95 7.09 23.16
N THR A 49 -8.43 8.30 23.37
CA THR A 49 -7.77 9.08 22.32
C THR A 49 -6.55 8.29 21.87
N VAL A 50 -6.67 7.65 20.70
CA VAL A 50 -5.54 7.00 20.04
C VAL A 50 -4.61 8.13 19.59
N GLU A 51 -3.50 8.30 20.30
CA GLU A 51 -2.49 9.27 19.87
C GLU A 51 -1.97 8.88 18.47
N PRO A 52 -1.73 9.87 17.58
CA PRO A 52 -1.17 9.58 16.27
C PRO A 52 0.18 8.89 16.43
N VAL A 53 0.37 7.77 15.74
CA VAL A 53 1.65 7.07 15.72
C VAL A 53 2.70 8.00 15.10
N ALA A 54 3.80 8.21 15.82
CA ALA A 54 4.93 9.00 15.32
C ALA A 54 5.54 8.33 14.08
N VAL A 55 5.86 9.13 13.06
CA VAL A 55 6.46 8.66 11.80
C VAL A 55 7.76 9.42 11.54
N GLU A 56 8.82 8.68 11.23
CA GLU A 56 10.14 9.22 10.90
C GLU A 56 10.09 10.08 9.63
N GLY A 57 10.63 11.29 9.67
CA GLY A 57 10.66 12.19 8.52
C GLY A 57 9.28 12.60 8.00
N ARG A 58 8.22 12.49 8.82
CA ARG A 58 6.82 12.74 8.45
C ARG A 58 6.62 14.00 7.60
N ASP A 59 7.15 15.14 8.04
CA ASP A 59 6.95 16.41 7.36
C ASP A 59 7.52 16.41 5.95
N LEU A 60 8.72 15.82 5.77
CA LEU A 60 9.34 15.71 4.46
C LEU A 60 8.59 14.72 3.56
N ILE A 61 8.10 13.61 4.10
CA ILE A 61 7.27 12.65 3.35
C ILE A 61 6.01 13.34 2.83
N LEU A 62 5.28 14.05 3.70
CA LEU A 62 4.08 14.78 3.33
C LEU A 62 4.38 15.88 2.29
N GLU A 63 5.49 16.60 2.45
CA GLU A 63 5.91 17.63 1.49
C GLU A 63 6.17 17.05 0.10
N GLN A 64 6.88 15.91 0.00
CA GLN A 64 7.16 15.28 -1.29
C GLN A 64 5.90 14.64 -1.88
N TRP A 65 5.10 13.96 -1.07
CA TRP A 65 3.83 13.37 -1.49
C TRP A 65 2.87 14.42 -2.05
N ALA A 66 2.74 15.58 -1.40
CA ALA A 66 1.82 16.63 -1.85
C ALA A 66 2.15 17.19 -3.25
N LYS A 67 3.42 17.08 -3.67
CA LYS A 67 3.92 17.49 -4.99
C LYS A 67 3.85 16.38 -6.03
N ALA A 68 3.58 15.14 -5.62
CA ALA A 68 3.65 13.98 -6.49
C ALA A 68 2.45 13.91 -7.44
N GLU A 69 2.71 13.53 -8.69
CA GLU A 69 1.68 13.35 -9.72
C GLU A 69 0.70 12.21 -9.39
N ASN A 70 1.14 11.24 -8.59
CA ASN A 70 0.38 10.06 -8.19
C ASN A 70 -0.33 10.20 -6.83
N LYS A 71 -0.34 11.38 -6.22
CA LYS A 71 -0.84 11.58 -4.84
C LYS A 71 -2.32 11.20 -4.63
N ASP A 72 -3.13 11.29 -5.68
CA ASP A 72 -4.55 10.92 -5.64
C ASP A 72 -4.78 9.41 -5.76
N LYS A 73 -3.71 8.66 -6.06
CA LYS A 73 -3.71 7.20 -6.20
C LYS A 73 -2.90 6.51 -5.11
N CYS A 74 -1.93 7.20 -4.53
CA CYS A 74 -0.99 6.71 -3.53
C CYS A 74 -1.07 7.56 -2.28
N ALA A 75 -1.52 6.99 -1.17
CA ALA A 75 -1.46 7.67 0.11
C ALA A 75 -0.02 7.72 0.66
N PRO A 76 0.34 8.72 1.49
CA PRO A 76 1.67 8.76 2.07
C PRO A 76 1.83 7.65 3.12
N VAL A 77 3.01 7.05 3.16
CA VAL A 77 3.40 6.01 4.11
C VAL A 77 4.79 6.29 4.66
N GLY A 78 5.08 5.84 5.87
CA GLY A 78 6.40 6.01 6.48
C GLY A 78 6.65 5.00 7.59
N PHE A 79 7.80 5.13 8.25
CA PHE A 79 8.24 4.19 9.28
C PHE A 79 7.94 4.73 10.68
N VAL A 80 7.47 3.89 11.58
CA VAL A 80 7.53 4.18 13.02
C VAL A 80 9.01 4.20 13.44
N PRO A 81 9.45 5.16 14.26
CA PRO A 81 10.79 5.12 14.86
C PRO A 81 10.99 3.84 15.69
N GLY A 82 12.11 3.16 15.48
CA GLY A 82 12.48 1.88 16.08
C GLY A 82 13.97 1.57 16.00
N GLU A 83 14.34 0.31 16.18
CA GLU A 83 15.75 -0.11 16.12
C GLU A 83 16.29 0.01 14.68
N GLY A 84 17.28 0.88 14.49
CA GLY A 84 17.88 1.17 13.18
C GLY A 84 17.25 2.35 12.43
N SER A 85 16.33 3.10 13.07
CA SER A 85 15.70 4.30 12.51
C SER A 85 16.39 5.60 12.95
N ASP A 86 17.71 5.65 12.87
CA ASP A 86 18.55 6.80 13.27
C ASP A 86 19.05 7.62 12.06
N GLY A 87 18.46 7.39 10.89
CA GLY A 87 18.83 8.06 9.66
C GLY A 87 18.29 9.50 9.57
N VAL A 88 19.04 10.35 8.87
CA VAL A 88 18.61 11.71 8.58
C VAL A 88 17.75 11.69 7.30
N PRO A 89 16.47 12.12 7.36
CA PRO A 89 15.60 12.12 6.19
C PRO A 89 16.07 13.12 5.14
N ARG A 90 15.98 12.73 3.87
CA ARG A 90 16.37 13.53 2.71
C ARG A 90 15.50 13.17 1.51
N VAL A 91 15.21 14.15 0.67
CA VAL A 91 14.60 13.91 -0.65
C VAL A 91 15.48 12.97 -1.47
N ALA A 92 14.86 11.95 -2.06
CA ALA A 92 15.48 11.13 -3.08
C ALA A 92 14.71 11.27 -4.40
N ASP A 93 15.42 11.02 -5.50
CA ASP A 93 14.85 11.09 -6.83
C ASP A 93 14.58 9.67 -7.32
N PHE A 94 13.33 9.41 -7.70
CA PHE A 94 12.89 8.21 -8.41
C PHE A 94 12.13 8.63 -9.66
N SER A 95 11.94 7.71 -10.60
CA SER A 95 11.13 7.97 -11.79
C SER A 95 9.66 8.16 -11.41
N GLY A 96 9.25 9.42 -11.25
CA GLY A 96 7.91 9.83 -10.87
C GLY A 96 7.55 9.59 -9.41
N GLY A 97 6.40 10.13 -9.00
CA GLY A 97 5.88 9.99 -7.65
C GLY A 97 6.65 10.79 -6.59
N TRP A 98 6.91 10.18 -5.45
CA TRP A 98 7.66 10.77 -4.33
C TRP A 98 8.61 9.75 -3.70
N SER A 99 9.69 10.23 -3.09
CA SER A 99 10.55 9.37 -2.28
C SER A 99 11.34 10.12 -1.21
N VAL A 100 11.58 9.43 -0.11
CA VAL A 100 12.41 9.90 1.00
C VAL A 100 13.42 8.80 1.35
N ALA A 101 14.69 9.18 1.38
CA ALA A 101 15.79 8.35 1.83
C ALA A 101 16.23 8.80 3.22
N PHE A 102 16.81 7.88 3.97
CA PHE A 102 17.39 8.14 5.27
C PHE A 102 18.88 7.82 5.21
N ASP A 103 19.70 8.82 5.52
CA ASP A 103 21.16 8.74 5.45
C ASP A 103 21.72 8.42 6.85
N LEU A 104 22.61 7.43 6.95
CA LEU A 104 23.39 7.13 8.16
C LEU A 104 24.82 7.66 8.03
N PRO A 105 25.57 7.83 9.14
CA PRO A 105 26.98 8.22 9.08
C PRO A 105 27.78 7.33 8.12
N GLY A 106 28.38 7.94 7.10
CA GLY A 106 29.15 7.24 6.07
C GLY A 106 28.33 6.38 5.09
N ARG A 107 26.99 6.44 5.13
CA ARG A 107 26.12 5.65 4.27
C ARG A 107 24.90 6.45 3.80
N ARG A 108 24.99 7.00 2.59
CA ARG A 108 23.89 7.69 1.91
C ARG A 108 22.83 6.71 1.39
N SER A 109 21.57 7.09 1.53
CA SER A 109 20.37 6.29 1.26
C SER A 109 20.50 4.92 1.92
N ALA A 110 20.84 4.91 3.21
CA ALA A 110 20.98 3.68 3.99
C ALA A 110 19.69 2.87 3.97
N TYR A 111 18.56 3.56 3.98
CA TYR A 111 17.24 3.00 3.73
C TYR A 111 16.29 4.07 3.19
N GLY A 112 15.05 3.70 2.88
CA GLY A 112 14.01 4.65 2.54
C GLY A 112 12.78 4.04 1.89
N ILE A 113 11.90 4.92 1.47
CA ILE A 113 10.59 4.61 0.88
C ILE A 113 10.26 5.52 -0.30
N ALA A 114 9.59 4.97 -1.29
CA ALA A 114 9.06 5.69 -2.43
C ALA A 114 7.66 5.20 -2.78
N GLY A 115 6.74 6.12 -3.06
CA GLY A 115 5.56 5.84 -3.88
C GLY A 115 5.89 6.24 -5.31
N THR A 116 6.40 5.31 -6.11
CA THR A 116 6.95 5.61 -7.44
C THR A 116 5.88 5.98 -8.46
N GLY A 117 6.32 6.48 -9.62
CA GLY A 117 5.43 6.68 -10.77
C GLY A 117 4.62 5.42 -11.10
N LEU A 118 3.41 5.65 -11.61
CA LEU A 118 2.45 4.57 -11.89
C LEU A 118 2.77 3.88 -13.21
N ILE A 119 2.67 2.57 -13.23
CA ILE A 119 2.68 1.75 -14.46
C ILE A 119 1.31 1.07 -14.65
N PRO A 120 0.94 0.65 -15.89
CA PRO A 120 -0.36 0.03 -16.14
C PRO A 120 -0.66 -1.17 -15.23
N ASP A 121 0.36 -1.98 -14.93
CA ASP A 121 0.23 -3.12 -14.02
C ASP A 121 -0.20 -2.72 -12.62
N ASP A 122 0.02 -1.48 -12.16
CA ASP A 122 -0.37 -1.07 -10.81
C ASP A 122 -1.88 -0.99 -10.61
N ALA A 123 -2.66 -0.94 -11.70
CA ALA A 123 -4.13 -0.95 -11.66
C ALA A 123 -4.74 -2.36 -11.59
N LEU A 124 -3.92 -3.42 -11.62
CA LEU A 124 -4.38 -4.80 -11.46
C LEU A 124 -4.94 -5.03 -10.04
N ASP A 125 -5.90 -5.96 -9.93
CA ASP A 125 -6.54 -6.33 -8.67
C ASP A 125 -5.54 -6.97 -7.67
N ALA A 126 -5.92 -6.98 -6.39
CA ALA A 126 -5.04 -7.42 -5.31
C ALA A 126 -4.62 -8.90 -5.43
N GLU A 127 -5.46 -9.79 -5.95
CA GLU A 127 -5.13 -11.21 -6.10
C GLU A 127 -4.10 -11.41 -7.22
N THR A 128 -4.30 -10.73 -8.34
CA THR A 128 -3.33 -10.69 -9.44
C THR A 128 -1.99 -10.11 -8.98
N GLN A 129 -2.01 -9.00 -8.22
CA GLN A 129 -0.79 -8.40 -7.68
C GLN A 129 -0.07 -9.33 -6.71
N ARG A 130 -0.79 -9.99 -5.80
CA ARG A 130 -0.21 -10.96 -4.87
C ARG A 130 0.48 -12.08 -5.62
N SER A 131 -0.21 -12.68 -6.59
CA SER A 131 0.34 -13.77 -7.41
C SER A 131 1.60 -13.34 -8.16
N ARG A 132 1.58 -12.13 -8.74
CA ARG A 132 2.74 -11.55 -9.42
C ARG A 132 3.94 -11.40 -8.49
N LEU A 133 3.74 -10.83 -7.30
CA LEU A 133 4.84 -10.64 -6.34
C LEU A 133 5.37 -11.96 -5.78
N GLN A 134 4.52 -12.97 -5.54
CA GLN A 134 4.95 -14.30 -5.11
C GLN A 134 5.79 -15.04 -6.16
N VAL A 135 5.52 -14.81 -7.45
CA VAL A 135 6.33 -15.36 -8.54
C VAL A 135 7.62 -14.57 -8.72
N GLN A 136 7.54 -13.24 -8.61
CA GLN A 136 8.68 -12.36 -8.86
C GLN A 136 9.74 -12.46 -7.77
N TRP A 137 9.33 -12.51 -6.49
CA TRP A 137 10.24 -12.33 -5.37
C TRP A 137 10.47 -13.63 -4.57
N PRO A 138 11.70 -13.84 -4.07
CA PRO A 138 12.04 -15.03 -3.30
C PRO A 138 11.41 -15.06 -1.90
N TYR A 139 11.05 -13.90 -1.36
CA TYR A 139 10.36 -13.78 -0.08
C TYR A 139 9.06 -12.98 -0.24
N PHE A 140 8.09 -13.33 0.59
CA PHE A 140 6.77 -12.71 0.60
C PHE A 140 6.27 -12.58 2.03
N GLN A 141 5.59 -11.47 2.34
CA GLN A 141 5.03 -11.23 3.66
C GLN A 141 3.73 -10.43 3.58
N ASP A 142 2.75 -10.80 4.41
CA ASP A 142 1.55 -10.00 4.67
C ASP A 142 1.83 -8.90 5.71
N LEU A 143 1.26 -7.72 5.49
CA LEU A 143 1.52 -6.51 6.27
C LEU A 143 0.27 -6.14 7.08
N GLY A 144 0.00 -6.89 8.15
CA GLY A 144 -1.22 -6.78 8.97
C GLY A 144 -1.48 -5.41 9.60
N GLN A 145 -0.45 -4.57 9.72
CA GLN A 145 -0.51 -3.22 10.28
C GLN A 145 -1.04 -2.15 9.31
N LEU A 146 -1.23 -2.50 8.03
CA LEU A 146 -1.73 -1.60 6.98
C LEU A 146 -3.19 -1.96 6.60
N ARG A 147 -3.83 -1.12 5.78
CA ARG A 147 -5.16 -1.42 5.24
C ARG A 147 -5.11 -2.69 4.38
N GLN A 148 -5.85 -3.72 4.80
CA GLN A 148 -5.84 -5.02 4.15
C GLN A 148 -6.65 -5.04 2.85
N PRO A 149 -6.28 -5.90 1.87
CA PRO A 149 -5.04 -6.68 1.87
C PRO A 149 -3.82 -5.77 1.65
N ALA A 150 -2.78 -6.01 2.44
CA ALA A 150 -1.48 -5.39 2.26
C ALA A 150 -0.38 -6.44 2.35
N PHE A 151 0.58 -6.38 1.43
CA PHE A 151 1.59 -7.41 1.29
C PHE A 151 2.83 -6.88 0.57
N ALA A 152 3.94 -7.59 0.74
CA ALA A 152 5.22 -7.28 0.13
C ALA A 152 5.87 -8.51 -0.49
N GLY A 153 6.41 -8.37 -1.69
CA GLY A 153 7.44 -9.26 -2.24
C GLY A 153 8.80 -8.61 -2.09
N TYR A 154 9.81 -9.33 -1.61
CA TYR A 154 11.12 -8.75 -1.32
C TYR A 154 12.29 -9.72 -1.47
N GLY A 155 13.50 -9.16 -1.53
CA GLY A 155 14.76 -9.86 -1.74
C GLY A 155 15.91 -8.89 -1.93
N MET A 156 17.00 -9.36 -2.52
CA MET A 156 18.01 -8.45 -3.07
C MET A 156 17.41 -7.64 -4.21
N GLU A 157 17.92 -6.43 -4.42
CA GLU A 157 17.60 -5.63 -5.59
C GLU A 157 17.77 -6.46 -6.88
N GLY A 158 16.81 -6.33 -7.80
CA GLY A 158 16.69 -7.20 -8.97
C GLY A 158 15.92 -8.50 -8.73
N ALA A 159 15.21 -8.62 -7.61
CA ALA A 159 14.40 -9.79 -7.22
C ALA A 159 15.21 -11.09 -7.08
N ALA A 160 16.48 -10.97 -6.68
CA ALA A 160 17.35 -12.09 -6.41
C ALA A 160 17.23 -12.59 -4.95
N ALA A 161 17.46 -13.89 -4.76
CA ALA A 161 17.60 -14.45 -3.42
C ALA A 161 18.92 -13.99 -2.76
N TYR A 162 18.93 -13.95 -1.43
CA TYR A 162 20.17 -13.70 -0.70
C TYR A 162 21.12 -14.90 -0.85
N PRO A 163 22.45 -14.70 -0.85
CA PRO A 163 23.41 -15.80 -0.91
C PRO A 163 23.24 -16.75 0.28
N GLU A 164 23.44 -18.05 0.07
CA GLU A 164 23.30 -19.07 1.14
C GLU A 164 24.21 -18.78 2.35
N GLY A 165 25.41 -18.25 2.11
CA GLY A 165 26.36 -17.83 3.15
C GLY A 165 26.07 -16.46 3.78
N ASN A 166 25.04 -15.74 3.31
CA ASN A 166 24.62 -14.43 3.82
C ASN A 166 23.08 -14.31 3.82
N PRO A 167 22.36 -15.19 4.55
CA PRO A 167 20.89 -15.19 4.53
C PRO A 167 20.29 -13.92 5.17
N GLY A 168 21.07 -13.22 6.01
CA GLY A 168 20.71 -11.92 6.59
C GLY A 168 20.91 -10.73 5.65
N GLY A 169 21.49 -10.94 4.47
CA GLY A 169 21.69 -9.90 3.47
C GLY A 169 22.60 -8.76 3.93
N HIS A 170 23.54 -9.00 4.84
CA HIS A 170 24.42 -7.93 5.33
C HIS A 170 25.28 -7.39 4.19
N GLY A 171 25.25 -6.08 3.97
CA GLY A 171 26.04 -5.41 2.94
C GLY A 171 25.54 -5.61 1.51
N VAL A 172 24.33 -6.16 1.31
CA VAL A 172 23.66 -6.15 0.01
C VAL A 172 22.46 -5.20 0.02
N ASP A 173 22.15 -4.65 -1.15
CA ASP A 173 20.99 -3.79 -1.34
C ASP A 173 19.73 -4.65 -1.40
N SER A 174 18.86 -4.44 -0.42
CA SER A 174 17.59 -5.16 -0.25
C SER A 174 16.44 -4.26 -0.69
N LEU A 175 15.46 -4.83 -1.38
CA LEU A 175 14.32 -4.10 -1.93
C LEU A 175 13.03 -4.90 -1.72
N ALA A 176 11.94 -4.18 -1.43
CA ALA A 176 10.60 -4.70 -1.36
C ALA A 176 9.66 -3.88 -2.24
N TYR A 177 8.76 -4.59 -2.92
CA TYR A 177 7.57 -4.02 -3.57
C TYR A 177 6.38 -4.25 -2.66
N VAL A 178 5.74 -3.16 -2.23
CA VAL A 178 4.62 -3.19 -1.29
C VAL A 178 3.33 -2.77 -1.99
N ARG A 179 2.26 -3.50 -1.71
CA ARG A 179 0.88 -3.22 -2.15
C ARG A 179 -0.02 -3.02 -0.94
N ILE A 180 -0.95 -2.09 -1.05
CA ILE A 180 -1.92 -1.73 0.00
C ILE A 180 -3.30 -1.57 -0.66
N GLU A 181 -4.37 -2.02 0.01
CA GLU A 181 -5.72 -1.94 -0.54
C GLU A 181 -6.15 -0.52 -0.89
N GLY A 182 -6.92 -0.41 -1.98
CA GLY A 182 -7.56 0.82 -2.42
C GLY A 182 -6.61 1.81 -3.08
N GLN A 183 -5.39 1.36 -3.41
CA GLN A 183 -4.34 2.19 -3.99
C GLN A 183 -3.80 1.55 -5.27
N GLU A 184 -3.52 2.37 -6.27
CA GLU A 184 -3.03 1.94 -7.58
C GLU A 184 -1.51 2.09 -7.66
N CYS A 185 -0.78 1.75 -6.58
CA CYS A 185 0.63 2.07 -6.45
C CYS A 185 1.43 0.90 -5.91
N THR A 186 2.63 0.74 -6.46
CA THR A 186 3.68 -0.08 -5.85
C THR A 186 4.62 0.83 -5.07
N TYR A 187 4.75 0.60 -3.77
CA TYR A 187 5.78 1.28 -2.99
C TYR A 187 7.09 0.50 -3.06
N ASN A 188 8.19 1.22 -3.25
CA ASN A 188 9.52 0.68 -3.07
C ASN A 188 9.99 0.98 -1.65
N VAL A 189 10.35 -0.06 -0.90
CA VAL A 189 11.02 0.06 0.40
C VAL A 189 12.37 -0.61 0.29
N TRP A 190 13.45 0.11 0.60
CA TRP A 190 14.81 -0.41 0.40
C TRP A 190 15.69 -0.25 1.63
N SER A 191 16.66 -1.14 1.76
CA SER A 191 17.65 -1.16 2.83
C SER A 191 19.01 -1.60 2.31
N LYS A 192 20.04 -0.78 2.54
CA LYS A 192 21.46 -1.14 2.37
C LYS A 192 22.07 -1.76 3.63
N LEU A 193 21.28 -1.93 4.68
CA LEU A 193 21.70 -2.56 5.93
C LEU A 193 21.44 -4.07 5.93
N GLY A 194 20.67 -4.54 4.95
CA GLY A 194 20.37 -5.94 4.70
C GLY A 194 18.92 -6.33 5.00
N ARG A 195 18.68 -7.64 4.90
CA ARG A 195 17.36 -8.25 4.95
C ARG A 195 16.64 -7.99 6.26
N GLY A 196 17.30 -8.25 7.39
CA GLY A 196 16.66 -8.09 8.70
C GLY A 196 16.23 -6.65 8.99
N HIS A 197 16.96 -5.67 8.45
CA HIS A 197 16.56 -4.27 8.52
C HIS A 197 15.37 -3.96 7.60
N LEU A 198 15.34 -4.51 6.38
CA LEU A 198 14.19 -4.40 5.47
C LEU A 198 12.92 -4.98 6.10
N GLU A 199 12.98 -6.18 6.68
CA GLU A 199 11.84 -6.83 7.32
C GLU A 199 11.30 -6.01 8.51
N ARG A 200 12.17 -5.38 9.30
CA ARG A 200 11.76 -4.44 10.36
C ARG A 200 11.03 -3.23 9.80
N MET A 201 11.61 -2.55 8.80
CA MET A 201 10.94 -1.42 8.17
C MET A 201 9.57 -1.79 7.60
N LEU A 202 9.44 -2.98 7.00
CA LEU A 202 8.15 -3.47 6.52
C LEU A 202 7.14 -3.63 7.66
N ALA A 203 7.55 -4.13 8.82
CA ALA A 203 6.70 -4.21 10.01
C ALA A 203 6.35 -2.82 10.60
N ASP A 204 7.26 -1.86 10.46
CA ASP A 204 7.13 -0.50 10.98
C ASP A 204 6.42 0.46 10.01
N LEU A 205 6.03 -0.01 8.81
CA LEU A 205 5.23 0.80 7.88
C LEU A 205 3.90 1.24 8.51
N ARG A 206 3.58 2.52 8.38
CA ARG A 206 2.28 3.10 8.76
C ARG A 206 1.76 4.02 7.67
N MET A 207 0.43 4.05 7.55
CA MET A 207 -0.27 5.09 6.80
C MET A 207 -0.05 6.43 7.50
N ILE A 208 0.18 7.47 6.71
CA ILE A 208 0.27 8.85 7.17
C ILE A 208 -1.04 9.53 6.76
N GLU A 209 -1.82 10.02 7.72
CA GLU A 209 -2.99 10.85 7.39
C GLU A 209 -2.50 12.21 6.87
N PRO A 210 -2.83 12.61 5.63
CA PRO A 210 -2.62 13.96 5.15
C PRO A 210 -3.60 14.89 5.87
N GLY A 211 -3.08 15.92 6.54
CA GLY A 211 -3.87 16.88 7.31
C GLY A 211 -4.74 17.80 6.46
#